data_AF-A0A956IF20-F1
#
_entry.id   AF-A0A956IF20-F1
#
_cell.length_a   1.000
_cell.length_b   1.000
_cell.length_c   1.000
_cell.angle_alpha   90.00
_cell.angle_beta   90.00
_cell.angle_gamma   90.00
#
_symmetry.space_group_name_H-M   'P 1'
#
loop_
_entity.id
_entity.type
_entity.pdbx_description
1 polymer ?
#
loop_
_entity_poly.entity_id
_entity_poly.type
_entity_poly.pdbx_seq_one_letter_code
_entity_poly.pdbx_strand_id
1 'polypeptide(L)' 'AGVLSKQGKRFEEETAVDVRFDDVAGLDGAKRDLGEIVDFLREPERFERLGGKMPRGVLLVGAPGTGKTLL' A
#
# COMPACT_ATOMS: atom_id res chain seq x y z
N ALA A 1 8.26 34.74 17.06
CA ALA A 1 8.43 33.61 16.15
C ALA A 1 7.70 32.40 16.74
N GLY A 2 6.45 32.19 16.31
CA GLY A 2 5.58 31.13 16.81
C GLY A 2 5.35 30.08 15.73
N VAL A 3 5.70 28.84 16.05
CA VAL A 3 5.71 27.68 15.16
C VAL A 3 4.31 27.40 14.59
N LEU A 4 4.20 27.38 13.25
CA LEU A 4 3.03 26.88 12.53
C LEU A 4 2.95 25.36 12.70
N SER A 5 2.06 24.89 13.59
CA SER A 5 1.67 23.49 13.62
C SER A 5 0.77 23.21 12.40
N LYS A 6 1.39 22.72 11.31
CA LYS A 6 0.63 22.09 10.23
C LYS A 6 -0.02 20.83 10.80
N GLN A 7 -1.28 20.95 11.22
CA GLN A 7 -2.15 19.78 11.36
C GLN A 7 -2.27 19.16 9.96
N GLY A 8 -1.55 18.07 9.75
CA GLY A 8 -1.75 17.21 8.59
C GLY A 8 -3.22 16.78 8.60
N LYS A 9 -3.98 17.25 7.61
CA LYS A 9 -5.38 16.87 7.43
C LYS A 9 -5.45 15.34 7.41
N ARG A 10 -6.15 14.77 8.39
CA ARG A 10 -6.55 13.37 8.39
C ARG A 10 -7.60 13.26 7.28
N PHE A 11 -7.30 12.51 6.23
CA PHE A 11 -8.23 12.30 5.12
C PHE A 11 -9.49 11.60 5.64
N GLU A 12 -10.60 12.02 5.05
CA GLU A 12 -12.00 11.79 5.43
C GLU A 12 -12.41 10.31 5.41
N GLU A 13 -13.53 10.04 6.07
CA GLU A 13 -14.14 8.73 6.29
C GLU A 13 -14.08 7.79 5.08
N GLU A 14 -13.63 6.58 5.39
CA GLU A 14 -13.52 5.38 4.58
C GLU A 14 -14.83 5.12 3.81
N THR A 15 -14.87 5.55 2.55
CA THR A 15 -15.77 4.89 1.60
C THR A 15 -15.26 3.46 1.50
N ALA A 16 -16.06 2.49 1.93
CA ALA A 16 -15.72 1.08 1.77
C ALA A 16 -15.51 0.80 0.28
N VAL A 17 -14.24 0.78 -0.14
CA VAL A 17 -13.85 0.44 -1.51
C VAL A 17 -13.93 -1.08 -1.59
N ASP A 18 -15.02 -1.61 -2.17
CA ASP A 18 -15.18 -3.04 -2.41
C ASP A 18 -14.50 -3.44 -3.72
N VAL A 19 -13.16 -3.29 -3.74
CA VAL A 19 -12.32 -3.72 -4.85
C VAL A 19 -11.26 -4.66 -4.29
N ARG A 20 -11.08 -5.81 -4.95
CA ARG A 20 -10.08 -6.84 -4.61
C ARG A 20 -8.98 -6.87 -5.67
N PHE A 21 -7.85 -7.49 -5.33
CA PHE A 21 -6.76 -7.70 -6.29
C PHE A 21 -7.21 -8.49 -7.52
N ASP A 22 -8.23 -9.35 -7.39
CA ASP A 22 -8.79 -10.11 -8.50
C ASP A 22 -9.54 -9.22 -9.51
N ASP A 23 -10.01 -8.04 -9.10
CA ASP A 23 -10.75 -7.10 -9.96
C ASP A 23 -9.82 -6.23 -10.83
N VAL A 24 -8.51 -6.25 -10.59
CA VAL A 24 -7.53 -5.51 -11.38
C VAL A 24 -7.06 -6.37 -12.55
N ALA A 25 -7.29 -5.99 -13.80
CA ALA A 25 -6.77 -6.75 -14.94
C ALA A 25 -5.28 -6.45 -15.19
N GLY A 26 -4.47 -7.50 -15.34
CA GLY A 26 -3.02 -7.38 -15.58
C GLY A 26 -2.24 -6.99 -14.32
N LEU A 27 -1.02 -6.46 -14.51
CA LEU A 27 -0.12 -6.03 -13.42
C LEU A 27 0.30 -7.16 -12.46
N ASP A 28 0.43 -8.40 -12.96
CA ASP A 28 0.71 -9.59 -12.15
C ASP A 28 1.97 -9.43 -11.26
N GLY A 29 3.01 -8.78 -11.78
CA GLY A 29 4.20 -8.44 -10.99
C GLY A 29 3.90 -7.49 -9.83
N ALA A 30 3.18 -6.40 -10.08
CA ALA A 30 2.83 -5.42 -9.04
C ALA A 30 1.89 -6.01 -7.98
N LYS A 31 0.92 -6.84 -8.40
CA LYS A 31 0.04 -7.57 -7.48
C LYS A 31 0.82 -8.53 -6.59
N ARG A 32 1.79 -9.26 -7.15
CA ARG A 32 2.64 -10.17 -6.40
C ARG A 32 3.48 -9.43 -5.37
N ASP A 33 4.15 -8.36 -5.78
CA ASP A 33 5.00 -7.55 -4.91
C ASP A 33 4.18 -6.92 -3.77
N LEU A 34 3.00 -6.40 -4.09
CA LEU A 34 2.09 -5.83 -3.10
C LEU A 34 1.46 -6.92 -2.21
N GLY A 35 1.20 -8.10 -2.75
CA GLY A 35 0.76 -9.28 -2.01
C GLY A 35 1.77 -9.69 -0.94
N GLU A 36 3.07 -9.69 -1.25
CA GLU A 36 4.13 -9.97 -0.27
C GLU A 36 4.12 -8.94 0.86
N ILE A 37 3.86 -7.67 0.55
CA ILE A 37 3.72 -6.60 1.55
C ILE A 37 2.49 -6.83 2.42
N VAL A 38 1.36 -7.22 1.83
CA VAL A 38 0.14 -7.56 2.56
C VAL A 38 0.35 -8.77 3.47
N ASP A 39 1.03 -9.81 2.98
CA ASP A 39 1.36 -11.00 3.76
C ASP A 39 2.29 -10.66 4.92
N PHE A 40 3.28 -9.80 4.70
CA PHE A 40 4.13 -9.27 5.77
C PHE A 40 3.30 -8.53 6.81
N LEU A 41 2.37 -7.67 6.40
CA LEU A 41 1.50 -6.92 7.32
C LEU A 41 0.55 -7.85 8.11
N ARG A 42 0.16 -8.99 7.54
CA ARG A 42 -0.68 -10.00 8.21
C ARG A 42 0.09 -10.88 9.18
N GLU A 43 1.30 -11.30 8.82
CA GLU A 43 2.12 -12.26 9.58
C GLU A 43 3.57 -11.77 9.80
N PRO A 44 3.79 -10.58 10.39
CA PRO A 44 5.12 -9.95 10.43
C PRO A 44 6.17 -10.81 11.13
N GLU A 45 5.78 -11.54 12.18
CA GLU A 45 6.67 -12.42 12.95
C GLU A 45 7.32 -13.51 12.07
N ARG A 46 6.59 -14.03 11.08
CA ARG A 46 7.11 -15.06 10.17
C ARG A 46 8.26 -14.52 9.33
N PHE A 47 8.17 -13.26 8.90
CA PHE A 47 9.18 -12.61 8.09
C PHE A 47 10.36 -12.11 8.94
N GLU A 48 10.10 -11.56 10.12
CA GLU A 48 11.15 -11.11 11.04
C GLU A 48 12.06 -12.26 11.49
N ARG A 49 11.48 -13.45 11.75
CA ARG A 49 12.25 -14.67 12.10
C ARG A 49 13.23 -15.12 11.01
N LEU A 50 12.95 -14.77 9.76
CA LEU A 50 13.81 -15.05 8.60
C LEU A 50 14.77 -13.88 8.29
N GLY A 51 14.77 -12.82 9.12
CA GLY A 51 15.58 -11.62 8.90
C GLY A 51 14.97 -10.62 7.91
N GLY A 52 13.70 -10.82 7.52
CA GLY A 52 12.95 -9.90 6.67
C GLY A 52 12.74 -8.55 7.35
N LYS A 53 12.92 -7.46 6.60
CA LYS A 53 12.68 -6.09 7.06
C LYS A 53 11.47 -5.50 6.36
N MET A 54 10.58 -4.88 7.13
CA MET A 54 9.41 -4.22 6.59
C MET A 54 9.79 -3.08 5.62
N PRO A 55 9.26 -3.08 4.38
CA PRO A 55 9.33 -1.91 3.51
C PRO A 55 8.67 -0.69 4.17
N ARG A 56 9.36 0.45 4.19
CA ARG A 56 8.86 1.67 4.87
C ARG A 56 7.80 2.42 4.07
N GLY A 57 7.60 2.04 2.81
CA GLY A 57 6.60 2.60 1.91
C GLY A 57 6.74 2.01 0.51
N VAL A 58 5.68 2.14 -0.28
CA VAL A 58 5.63 1.72 -1.69
C VAL A 58 5.32 2.93 -2.53
N LEU A 59 6.01 3.10 -3.64
CA LEU A 59 5.73 4.13 -4.63
C LEU A 59 5.25 3.48 -5.92
N LEU A 60 3.97 3.66 -6.24
CA LEU A 60 3.38 3.18 -7.50
C LEU A 60 3.61 4.22 -8.60
N VAL A 61 4.40 3.87 -9.63
CA VAL A 61 4.74 4.77 -10.76
C VAL A 61 4.24 4.19 -12.07
N GLY A 62 3.64 5.03 -12.92
CA GLY A 62 3.18 4.62 -14.25
C GLY A 62 2.29 5.68 -14.90
N ALA A 63 2.09 5.56 -16.22
CA ALA A 63 1.21 6.41 -17.02
C ALA A 63 -0.22 6.51 -16.43
N PRO A 64 -0.99 7.57 -16.70
CA PRO A 64 -2.39 7.63 -16.24
C PRO A 64 -3.20 6.43 -16.76
N GLY A 65 -4.14 5.92 -15.96
CA GLY A 65 -4.99 4.77 -16.33
C GLY A 65 -4.41 3.38 -16.04
N THR A 66 -3.21 3.26 -15.49
CA THR A 66 -2.56 1.95 -15.21
C THR A 66 -2.95 1.31 -13.87
N GLY A 67 -4.14 1.60 -13.32
CA GLY A 67 -4.64 0.92 -12.12
C GLY A 67 -3.95 1.25 -10.77
N LYS A 68 -3.10 2.29 -10.70
CA LYS A 68 -2.37 2.66 -9.44
C LYS A 68 -3.26 2.96 -8.23
N THR A 69 -4.49 3.42 -8.45
CA THR A 69 -5.46 3.72 -7.38
C THR A 69 -6.39 2.54 -7.09
N LEU A 70 -6.42 1.56 -7.99
CA LEU A 70 -7.26 0.36 -7.91
C LEU A 70 -6.53 -0.79 -7.19
N LEU A 71 -5.19 -0.77 -7.23
CA LEU A 71 -4.29 -1.61 -6.44
C LEU A 71 -4.24 -1.17 -4.98
#